data_AF-A0A955LGL0-F1
#
_entry.id   AF-A0A955LGL0-F1
#
_cell.length_a   1.000
_cell.length_b   1.000
_cell.length_c   1.000
_cell.angle_alpha   90.00
_cell.angle_beta   90.00
_cell.angle_gamma   90.00
#
_symmetry.space_group_name_H-M   'P 1'
#
loop_
_entity.id
_entity.type
_entity.pdbx_description
1 polymer ?
#
loop_
_entity_poly.entity_id
_entity_poly.type
_entity_poly.pdbx_seq_one_letter_code
_entity_poly.pdbx_strand_id
1 'polypeptide(L)'
;ETFWDNFKHNGFNTGGLGVLSWLHGADVSGVWKVFHDGSNLVPALGRLKKEGVINIAIDRYLKKIGTVIVLTHAEPEGKTLGSMEFDLGFSEPQKIDVVSGQIIRLPFDGGTAGALSLSLNDTVEIDGLTGGQLRQKPDIVGGELGIVVDARPRPLPHGRPSDEVFSQWLEGVGIKI
;
A
#
# COMPACT_ATOMS: atom_id res chain seq x y z
N GLU A 1 13.27 19.24 -4.58
CA GLU A 1 13.33 18.65 -3.22
C GLU A 1 13.51 17.15 -3.36
N THR A 2 14.29 16.52 -2.48
CA THR A 2 14.46 15.06 -2.54
C THR A 2 13.25 14.35 -1.91
N PHE A 3 12.99 13.11 -2.32
CA PHE A 3 11.96 12.23 -1.74
C PHE A 3 12.01 12.22 -0.20
N TRP A 4 13.22 12.26 0.37
CA TRP A 4 13.45 12.22 1.82
C TRP A 4 13.10 13.53 2.55
N ASP A 5 13.06 14.66 1.85
CA ASP A 5 12.76 15.98 2.46
C ASP A 5 11.25 16.12 2.72
N ASN A 6 10.40 15.74 1.75
CA ASN A 6 8.95 15.64 1.96
C ASN A 6 8.57 14.64 3.07
N PHE A 7 9.44 13.65 3.32
CA PHE A 7 9.22 12.59 4.30
C PHE A 7 9.24 13.08 5.75
N LYS A 8 10.18 13.96 6.07
CA LYS A 8 10.31 14.53 7.42
C LYS A 8 9.16 15.46 7.77
N HIS A 9 8.59 16.14 6.78
CA HIS A 9 7.45 17.04 6.97
C HIS A 9 6.12 16.32 7.24
N ASN A 10 5.99 15.05 6.83
CA ASN A 10 4.76 14.26 6.97
C ASN A 10 4.67 13.41 8.26
N GLY A 11 5.61 13.59 9.19
CA GLY A 11 5.51 13.07 10.57
C GLY A 11 5.49 11.55 10.72
N PHE A 12 6.12 10.80 9.81
CA PHE A 12 6.22 9.33 9.95
C PHE A 12 7.14 8.94 11.11
N ASN A 13 6.72 7.97 11.91
CA ASN A 13 7.56 7.32 12.91
C ASN A 13 8.55 6.33 12.25
N THR A 14 9.46 5.75 13.04
CA THR A 14 10.41 4.72 12.57
C THR A 14 9.73 3.50 11.95
N GLY A 15 8.55 3.11 12.43
CA GLY A 15 7.75 2.04 11.85
C GLY A 15 7.27 2.34 10.42
N GLY A 16 6.86 3.59 10.15
CA GLY A 16 6.45 4.02 8.82
C GLY A 16 7.57 3.92 7.79
N LEU A 17 8.78 4.37 8.14
CA LEU A 17 9.95 4.28 7.25
C LEU A 17 10.25 2.83 6.80
N GLY A 18 10.06 1.86 7.70
CA GLY A 18 10.21 0.44 7.39
C GLY A 18 9.20 -0.05 6.34
N VAL A 19 7.92 0.31 6.52
CA VAL A 19 6.84 -0.07 5.58
C VAL A 19 7.10 0.51 4.20
N LEU A 20 7.55 1.75 4.10
CA LEU A 20 7.79 2.41 2.82
C LEU A 20 9.03 1.86 2.09
N SER A 21 10.06 1.51 2.85
CA SER A 21 11.22 0.80 2.32
C SER A 21 10.81 -0.57 1.76
N TRP A 22 9.94 -1.29 2.48
CA TRP A 22 9.36 -2.53 2.00
C TRP A 22 8.53 -2.33 0.73
N LEU A 23 7.65 -1.32 0.68
CA LEU A 23 6.88 -1.00 -0.52
C LEU A 23 7.76 -0.73 -1.73
N HIS A 24 8.92 -0.08 -1.54
CA HIS A 24 9.83 0.20 -2.65
C HIS A 24 10.52 -1.06 -3.19
N GLY A 25 10.87 -2.00 -2.31
CA GLY A 25 11.52 -3.27 -2.70
C GLY A 25 10.56 -4.37 -3.14
N ALA A 26 9.29 -4.30 -2.74
CA ALA A 26 8.30 -5.32 -3.04
C ALA A 26 7.48 -4.95 -4.28
N ASP A 27 7.28 -5.93 -5.17
CA ASP A 27 6.30 -5.86 -6.25
C ASP A 27 4.90 -6.15 -5.68
N VAL A 28 4.32 -5.13 -5.05
CA VAL A 28 2.99 -5.22 -4.42
C VAL A 28 2.03 -4.26 -5.09
N SER A 29 0.78 -4.72 -5.24
CA SER A 29 -0.38 -3.93 -5.64
C SER A 29 -1.54 -4.30 -4.70
N GLY A 30 -2.55 -3.45 -4.59
CA GLY A 30 -3.75 -3.78 -3.79
C GLY A 30 -3.88 -3.02 -2.48
N VAL A 31 -4.79 -3.50 -1.63
CA VAL A 31 -5.08 -2.93 -0.31
C VAL A 31 -4.57 -3.86 0.77
N TRP A 32 -3.59 -3.39 1.53
CA TRP A 32 -2.84 -4.17 2.51
C TRP A 32 -3.07 -3.64 3.92
N LYS A 33 -3.53 -4.51 4.82
CA LYS A 33 -3.52 -4.23 6.26
C LYS A 33 -2.13 -4.51 6.78
N VAL A 34 -1.50 -3.52 7.41
CA VAL A 34 -0.15 -3.63 7.92
C VAL A 34 -0.19 -3.91 9.42
N PHE A 35 0.60 -4.89 9.83
CA PHE A 35 0.68 -5.36 11.21
C PHE A 35 2.11 -5.27 11.72
N HIS A 36 2.27 -4.91 12.99
CA HIS A 36 3.55 -4.96 13.70
C HIS A 36 3.57 -6.15 14.65
N ASP A 37 4.54 -7.03 14.45
CA ASP A 37 4.82 -8.18 15.32
C ASP A 37 5.84 -7.83 16.40
N GLY A 38 5.40 -7.10 17.42
CA GLY A 38 6.26 -6.74 18.55
C GLY A 38 6.67 -7.91 19.45
N SER A 39 6.05 -9.08 19.29
CA SER A 39 6.30 -10.27 20.12
C SER A 39 6.98 -11.41 19.36
N ASN A 40 7.38 -11.18 18.10
CA ASN A 40 7.98 -12.18 17.22
C ASN A 40 7.17 -13.49 17.15
N LEU A 41 5.84 -13.36 17.09
CA LEU A 41 4.91 -14.48 17.04
C LEU A 41 4.76 -15.03 15.63
N VAL A 42 4.90 -14.22 14.58
CA VAL A 42 4.69 -14.65 13.18
C VAL A 42 5.55 -15.86 12.82
N PRO A 43 6.87 -15.91 13.13
CA PRO A 43 7.67 -17.11 12.86
C PRO A 43 7.20 -18.35 13.62
N ALA A 44 6.65 -18.18 14.83
CA ALA A 44 6.09 -19.27 15.62
C ALA A 44 4.74 -19.75 15.05
N LEU A 45 3.90 -18.83 14.58
CA LEU A 45 2.61 -19.14 13.96
C LEU A 45 2.76 -19.87 12.63
N GLY A 46 3.83 -19.62 11.86
CA GLY A 46 4.12 -20.34 10.62
C GLY A 46 4.30 -21.86 10.79
N ARG A 47 4.50 -22.34 12.02
CA ARG A 47 4.57 -23.79 12.33
C ARG A 47 3.20 -24.42 12.54
N LEU A 48 2.15 -23.61 12.71
CA LEU A 48 0.79 -24.08 12.93
C LEU A 48 0.12 -24.35 11.58
N LYS A 49 -0.32 -25.60 11.35
CA LYS A 49 -0.95 -26.01 10.07
C LYS A 49 -2.42 -25.63 9.93
N LYS A 50 -3.00 -24.89 10.89
CA LYS A 50 -4.44 -24.59 10.93
C LYS A 50 -4.69 -23.11 10.67
N GLU A 51 -5.19 -22.80 9.48
CA GLU A 51 -5.54 -21.44 9.02
C GLU A 51 -6.39 -20.68 10.05
N GLY A 52 -7.38 -21.32 10.67
CA GLY A 52 -8.23 -20.68 11.68
C GLY A 52 -7.48 -20.19 12.93
N VAL A 53 -6.40 -20.86 13.32
CA VAL A 53 -5.58 -20.43 14.48
C VAL A 53 -4.71 -19.23 14.11
N ILE A 54 -4.23 -19.17 12.86
CA ILE A 54 -3.43 -18.07 12.34
C ILE A 54 -4.25 -16.77 12.33
N ASN A 55 -5.49 -16.81 11.83
CA ASN A 55 -6.33 -15.61 11.77
C ASN A 55 -6.64 -15.02 13.16
N ILE A 56 -7.02 -15.88 14.12
CA ILE A 56 -7.28 -15.44 15.50
C ILE A 56 -6.00 -14.87 16.13
N ALA A 57 -4.86 -15.51 15.87
CA ALA A 57 -3.60 -15.05 16.45
C ALA A 57 -3.15 -13.71 15.85
N ILE A 58 -3.35 -13.50 14.54
CA ILE A 58 -3.07 -12.23 13.87
C ILE A 58 -3.90 -11.11 14.49
N ASP A 59 -5.22 -11.26 14.57
CA ASP A 59 -6.10 -10.20 15.06
C ASP A 59 -5.92 -9.88 16.55
N ARG A 60 -5.50 -10.88 17.35
CA ARG A 60 -5.36 -10.72 18.81
C ARG A 60 -3.97 -10.28 19.24
N TYR A 61 -2.91 -10.74 18.57
CA TYR A 61 -1.55 -10.56 19.05
C TYR A 61 -0.69 -9.67 18.15
N LEU A 62 -1.11 -9.41 16.90
CA LEU A 62 -0.43 -8.44 16.06
C LEU A 62 -1.10 -7.08 16.19
N LYS A 63 -0.27 -6.05 16.38
CA LYS A 63 -0.77 -4.68 16.43
C LYS A 63 -1.05 -4.23 15.00
N LYS A 64 -2.32 -3.97 14.66
CA LYS A 64 -2.68 -3.25 13.43
C LYS A 64 -2.03 -1.87 13.47
N ILE A 65 -1.16 -1.58 12.52
CA ILE A 65 -0.48 -0.28 12.44
C ILE A 65 -1.08 0.63 11.37
N GLY A 66 -1.82 0.09 10.40
CA GLY A 66 -2.56 0.90 9.43
C GLY A 66 -2.94 0.13 8.18
N THR A 67 -3.32 0.87 7.15
CA THR A 67 -3.63 0.34 5.82
C THR A 67 -2.75 0.99 4.77
N VAL A 68 -2.23 0.22 3.82
CA VAL A 68 -1.55 0.73 2.64
C VAL A 68 -2.37 0.38 1.40
N ILE A 69 -2.61 1.36 0.57
CA ILE A 69 -3.27 1.24 -0.73
C ILE A 69 -2.21 1.50 -1.78
N VAL A 70 -1.89 0.49 -2.58
CA VAL A 70 -0.87 0.59 -3.63
C VAL A 70 -1.54 0.57 -4.99
N LEU A 71 -1.34 1.66 -5.73
CA LEU A 71 -1.81 1.80 -7.09
C LEU A 71 -0.78 1.25 -8.07
N THR A 72 -1.26 0.71 -9.18
CA THR A 72 -0.41 0.29 -10.30
C THR A 72 -0.85 1.06 -11.55
N HIS A 73 0.09 1.76 -12.18
CA HIS A 73 -0.16 2.59 -13.36
C HIS A 73 1.17 3.00 -14.02
N ALA A 74 1.10 3.31 -15.31
CA ALA A 74 2.23 3.86 -16.09
C ALA A 74 2.14 5.39 -16.29
N GLU A 75 1.22 6.06 -15.59
CA GLU A 75 0.97 7.49 -15.81
C GLU A 75 2.15 8.38 -15.37
N PRO A 76 2.48 9.45 -16.14
CA PRO A 76 3.54 10.39 -15.78
C PRO A 76 3.31 11.05 -14.42
N GLU A 77 4.39 11.38 -13.71
CA GLU A 77 4.31 12.11 -12.44
C GLU A 77 3.50 13.42 -12.59
N GLY A 78 2.71 13.76 -11.58
CA GLY A 78 1.86 14.94 -11.59
C GLY A 78 0.52 14.76 -12.32
N LYS A 79 0.29 13.64 -13.03
CA LYS A 79 -1.02 13.37 -13.65
C LYS A 79 -2.04 12.92 -12.61
N THR A 80 -3.26 13.44 -12.68
CA THR A 80 -4.39 12.99 -11.87
C THR A 80 -4.77 11.55 -12.20
N LEU A 81 -4.81 10.69 -11.19
CA LEU A 81 -5.17 9.28 -11.27
C LEU A 81 -6.65 9.03 -10.95
N GLY A 82 -7.30 10.00 -10.30
CA GLY A 82 -8.69 9.94 -9.88
C GLY A 82 -8.87 10.49 -8.47
N SER A 83 -9.90 10.02 -7.77
CA SER A 83 -10.16 10.38 -6.39
C SER A 83 -10.51 9.17 -5.53
N MET A 84 -10.16 9.25 -4.25
CA MET A 84 -10.53 8.27 -3.23
C MET A 84 -11.39 8.93 -2.16
N GLU A 85 -12.41 8.22 -1.70
CA GLU A 85 -13.30 8.67 -0.63
C GLU A 85 -13.27 7.66 0.52
N PHE A 86 -13.08 8.18 1.73
CA PHE A 86 -12.93 7.42 2.96
C PHE A 86 -14.13 7.70 3.87
N ASP A 87 -15.03 6.73 4.00
CA ASP A 87 -16.14 6.77 4.94
C ASP A 87 -15.75 6.03 6.22
N LEU A 88 -15.33 6.81 7.22
CA LEU A 88 -14.76 6.33 8.47
C LEU A 88 -15.70 6.57 9.67
N GLY A 89 -16.99 6.80 9.40
CA GLY A 89 -17.99 7.10 10.43
C GLY A 89 -17.95 8.55 10.95
N PHE A 90 -17.23 9.44 10.28
CA PHE A 90 -17.35 10.88 10.48
C PHE A 90 -18.65 11.42 9.89
N SER A 91 -18.98 12.70 10.16
CA SER A 91 -20.18 13.33 9.61
C SER A 91 -20.17 13.42 8.09
N GLU A 92 -18.98 13.51 7.48
CA GLU A 92 -18.78 13.56 6.03
C GLU A 92 -17.61 12.65 5.63
N PRO A 93 -17.73 11.92 4.51
CA PRO A 93 -16.62 11.15 3.95
C PRO A 93 -15.45 12.08 3.58
N GLN A 94 -14.22 11.66 3.86
CA GLN A 94 -13.05 12.41 3.43
C GLN A 94 -12.70 12.04 1.99
N LYS A 95 -12.69 13.04 1.11
CA LYS A 95 -12.30 12.87 -0.30
C LYS A 95 -10.91 13.43 -0.55
N ILE A 96 -10.09 12.68 -1.27
CA ILE A 96 -8.78 13.12 -1.75
C ILE A 96 -8.67 12.92 -3.25
N ASP A 97 -8.01 13.86 -3.92
CA ASP A 97 -7.56 13.66 -5.29
C ASP A 97 -6.19 12.98 -5.27
N VAL A 98 -6.02 11.96 -6.11
CA VAL A 98 -4.79 11.17 -6.17
C VAL A 98 -4.02 11.57 -7.41
N VAL A 99 -2.74 11.91 -7.21
CA VAL A 99 -1.84 12.36 -8.26
C VAL A 99 -0.64 11.41 -8.34
N SER A 100 -0.25 11.07 -9.57
CA SER A 100 0.89 10.20 -9.87
C SER A 100 2.18 10.74 -9.26
N GLY A 101 2.99 9.83 -8.72
CA GLY A 101 4.29 10.12 -8.10
C GLY A 101 4.22 10.44 -6.61
N GLN A 102 3.03 10.44 -6.01
CA GLN A 102 2.84 10.83 -4.61
C GLN A 102 2.72 9.63 -3.66
N ILE A 103 3.15 9.87 -2.41
CA ILE A 103 2.77 9.04 -1.28
C ILE A 103 1.95 9.94 -0.35
N ILE A 104 0.67 9.61 -0.20
CA ILE A 104 -0.27 10.37 0.62
C ILE A 104 -0.47 9.62 1.93
N ARG A 105 -0.37 10.32 3.06
CA ARG A 105 -0.66 9.76 4.38
C ARG A 105 -1.87 10.46 4.98
N LEU A 106 -2.86 9.67 5.37
CA LEU A 106 -4.03 10.11 6.11
C LEU A 106 -3.89 9.62 7.56
N PRO A 107 -3.66 10.51 8.54
CA PRO A 107 -3.36 10.14 9.91
C PRO A 107 -4.64 9.77 10.68
N PHE A 108 -5.26 8.65 10.32
CA PHE A 108 -6.37 8.08 11.08
C PHE A 108 -5.88 7.21 12.22
N ASP A 109 -6.55 7.29 13.38
CA ASP A 109 -6.15 6.54 14.56
C ASP A 109 -6.47 5.03 14.48
N GLY A 110 -5.94 4.25 15.43
CA GLY A 110 -6.10 2.78 15.45
C GLY A 110 -7.48 2.27 15.82
N GLY A 111 -8.42 3.15 16.19
CA GLY A 111 -9.83 2.80 16.44
C GLY A 111 -10.72 3.00 15.22
N THR A 112 -10.22 3.74 14.22
CA THR A 112 -10.98 4.13 13.04
C THR A 112 -10.97 2.99 12.01
N ALA A 113 -12.14 2.45 11.72
CA ALA A 113 -12.38 1.50 10.64
C ALA A 113 -13.51 2.01 9.75
N GLY A 114 -13.44 1.71 8.46
CA GLY A 114 -14.47 2.18 7.55
C GLY A 114 -14.34 1.62 6.15
N ALA A 115 -15.03 2.29 5.23
CA ALA A 115 -15.10 1.92 3.83
C ALA A 115 -14.29 2.87 2.96
N LEU A 116 -13.60 2.27 1.98
CA LEU A 116 -12.96 2.99 0.88
C LEU A 116 -13.85 2.92 -0.36
N SER A 117 -14.09 4.07 -0.98
CA SER A 117 -14.68 4.20 -2.31
C SER A 117 -13.65 4.78 -3.26
N LEU A 118 -13.58 4.21 -4.46
CA LEU A 118 -12.55 4.50 -5.44
C LEU A 118 -13.19 4.98 -6.73
N SER A 119 -12.75 6.13 -7.22
CA SER A 119 -13.10 6.65 -8.52
C SER A 119 -11.79 6.94 -9.26
N LEU A 120 -11.18 5.87 -9.77
CA LEU A 120 -9.89 5.91 -10.47
C LEU A 120 -10.09 5.89 -11.99
N ASN A 121 -9.12 6.42 -12.72
CA ASN A 121 -9.09 6.32 -14.18
C ASN A 121 -8.92 4.85 -14.62
N ASP A 122 -9.36 4.52 -15.84
CA ASP A 122 -9.28 3.16 -16.39
C ASP A 122 -7.84 2.64 -16.57
N THR A 123 -6.85 3.53 -16.56
CA THR A 123 -5.41 3.21 -16.66
C THR A 123 -4.75 2.92 -15.31
N VAL A 124 -5.52 2.92 -14.22
CA VAL A 124 -5.05 2.73 -12.85
C VAL A 124 -5.68 1.48 -12.27
N GLU A 125 -4.85 0.61 -11.71
CA GLU A 125 -5.24 -0.67 -11.13
C GLU A 125 -4.97 -0.73 -9.62
N ILE A 126 -5.80 -1.52 -8.94
CA ILE A 126 -5.59 -2.01 -7.58
C ILE A 126 -5.85 -3.51 -7.60
N ASP A 127 -4.84 -4.32 -7.27
CA ASP A 127 -4.95 -5.79 -7.26
C ASP A 127 -5.48 -6.37 -8.60
N GLY A 128 -5.00 -5.81 -9.72
CA GLY A 128 -5.41 -6.21 -11.08
C GLY A 128 -6.83 -5.79 -11.48
N LEU A 129 -7.53 -5.01 -10.65
CA LEU A 129 -8.84 -4.44 -10.96
C LEU A 129 -8.69 -2.98 -11.36
N THR A 130 -9.27 -2.60 -12.49
CA THR A 130 -9.32 -1.20 -12.93
C THR A 130 -10.39 -0.40 -12.19
N GLY A 131 -10.33 0.93 -12.27
CA GLY A 131 -11.31 1.84 -11.63
C GLY A 131 -12.78 1.47 -11.84
N GLY A 132 -13.17 1.07 -13.06
CA GLY A 132 -14.54 0.62 -13.35
C GLY A 132 -14.94 -0.75 -12.77
N GLN A 133 -13.97 -1.55 -12.32
CA GLN A 133 -14.17 -2.91 -11.82
C GLN A 133 -14.15 -3.00 -10.29
N LEU A 134 -13.61 -2.00 -9.60
CA LEU A 134 -13.54 -1.92 -8.14
C LEU A 134 -14.93 -1.64 -7.55
N ARG A 135 -15.74 -2.69 -7.40
CA ARG A 135 -17.07 -2.63 -6.78
C ARG A 135 -17.07 -2.92 -5.28
N GLN A 136 -15.96 -3.42 -4.74
CA GLN A 136 -15.87 -3.75 -3.33
C GLN A 136 -15.40 -2.53 -2.54
N LYS A 137 -16.00 -2.34 -1.36
CA LYS A 137 -15.54 -1.38 -0.35
C LYS A 137 -14.58 -2.13 0.57
N PRO A 138 -13.26 -2.12 0.32
CA PRO A 138 -12.34 -2.84 1.20
C PRO A 138 -12.37 -2.20 2.59
N ASP A 139 -12.36 -3.05 3.61
CA ASP A 139 -12.25 -2.60 4.99
C ASP A 139 -10.88 -1.98 5.20
N ILE A 140 -10.87 -0.69 5.50
CA ILE A 140 -9.68 0.07 5.85
C ILE A 140 -9.64 0.27 7.35
N VAL A 141 -8.43 0.22 7.90
CA VAL A 141 -8.16 0.49 9.31
C VAL A 141 -7.07 1.55 9.43
N GLY A 142 -7.29 2.52 10.30
CA GLY A 142 -6.26 3.45 10.73
C GLY A 142 -5.26 2.80 11.70
N GLY A 143 -4.41 3.62 12.30
CA GLY A 143 -3.38 3.16 13.22
C GLY A 143 -2.25 4.15 13.38
N GLU A 144 -1.12 3.68 13.89
CA GLU A 144 0.08 4.51 14.05
C GLU A 144 0.61 5.05 12.71
N LEU A 145 0.50 4.22 11.67
CA LEU A 145 0.81 4.60 10.28
C LEU A 145 -0.32 5.41 9.64
N GLY A 146 -1.57 5.19 10.07
CA GLY A 146 -2.77 5.70 9.42
C GLY A 146 -3.10 4.93 8.15
N ILE A 147 -3.65 5.62 7.16
CA ILE A 147 -3.82 5.09 5.80
C ILE A 147 -2.77 5.73 4.89
N VAL A 148 -2.04 4.91 4.15
CA VAL A 148 -1.04 5.35 3.19
C VAL A 148 -1.51 4.98 1.79
N VAL A 149 -1.52 5.94 0.88
CA VAL A 149 -1.76 5.72 -0.54
C VAL A 149 -0.44 5.89 -1.27
N ASP A 150 0.07 4.81 -1.87
CA ASP A 150 1.23 4.82 -2.75
C ASP A 150 0.73 4.95 -4.20
N ALA A 151 0.80 6.17 -4.72
CA ALA A 151 0.43 6.54 -6.08
C ALA A 151 1.66 6.74 -6.97
N ARG A 152 2.79 6.12 -6.62
CA ARG A 152 3.98 6.14 -7.48
C ARG A 152 3.75 5.25 -8.70
N PRO A 153 4.29 5.63 -9.87
CA PRO A 153 4.21 4.79 -11.05
C PRO A 153 4.91 3.45 -10.78
N ARG A 154 4.13 2.39 -10.97
CA ARG A 154 4.60 1.01 -11.02
C ARG A 154 4.10 0.49 -12.36
N PRO A 155 4.98 0.09 -13.28
CA PRO A 155 4.55 -0.57 -14.49
C PRO A 155 3.55 -1.66 -14.11
N LEU A 156 2.40 -1.71 -14.79
CA LEU A 156 1.50 -2.86 -14.66
C LEU A 156 2.36 -4.12 -14.85
N PRO A 157 2.13 -5.21 -14.11
CA PRO A 157 2.87 -6.45 -14.32
C PRO A 157 2.55 -6.96 -15.73
N HIS A 158 3.28 -6.44 -16.71
CA HIS A 158 3.51 -7.12 -17.97
C HIS A 158 4.26 -8.36 -17.55
N GLY A 159 3.62 -9.52 -17.71
CA GLY A 159 4.09 -10.79 -17.18
C GLY A 159 5.59 -10.96 -17.37
N ARG A 160 6.25 -11.62 -16.40
CA ARG A 160 7.71 -11.80 -16.24
C ARG A 160 8.53 -11.03 -17.29
N PRO A 161 9.29 -9.98 -16.91
CA PRO A 161 10.12 -9.24 -17.86
C PRO A 161 10.87 -10.24 -18.73
N SER A 162 10.89 -10.01 -20.06
CA SER A 162 11.60 -10.90 -20.96
C SER A 162 13.03 -11.10 -20.42
N ASP A 163 13.60 -12.27 -20.66
CA ASP A 163 14.96 -12.56 -20.16
C ASP A 163 15.96 -11.47 -20.60
N GLU A 164 15.70 -10.82 -21.73
CA GLU A 164 16.45 -9.66 -22.24
C GLU A 164 16.31 -8.40 -21.36
N VAL A 165 15.08 -8.02 -20.95
CA VAL A 165 14.85 -6.89 -20.03
C VAL A 165 15.46 -7.18 -18.66
N PHE A 166 15.35 -8.42 -18.19
CA PHE A 166 15.92 -8.83 -16.92
C PHE A 166 17.46 -8.81 -16.95
N SER A 167 18.08 -9.29 -18.04
CA SER A 167 19.53 -9.21 -18.24
C SER A 167 20.04 -7.77 -18.33
N GLN A 168 19.35 -6.89 -19.07
CA GLN A 168 19.70 -5.46 -19.13
C GLN A 168 19.62 -4.78 -17.76
N TRP A 169 18.62 -5.12 -16.96
CA TRP A 169 18.50 -4.61 -15.59
C TRP A 169 19.64 -5.11 -14.69
N LEU A 170 20.00 -6.39 -14.76
CA LEU A 170 21.11 -6.96 -14.00
C LEU A 170 22.46 -6.36 -14.39
N GLU A 171 22.70 -6.15 -15.68
CA GLU A 171 23.89 -5.45 -16.17
C GLU A 171 23.93 -3.99 -15.67
N GLY A 172 22.79 -3.30 -15.66
CA GLY A 172 22.65 -1.94 -15.15
C GLY A 172 22.98 -1.79 -13.66
N VAL A 173 22.78 -2.85 -12.86
CA VAL A 173 23.16 -2.89 -11.43
C VAL A 173 24.52 -3.58 -11.18
N GLY A 174 25.26 -3.89 -12.24
CA GLY A 174 26.62 -4.44 -12.16
C GLY A 174 26.70 -5.95 -11.90
N ILE A 175 25.59 -6.68 -12.07
CA ILE A 175 25.55 -8.15 -11.95
C ILE A 175 25.67 -8.75 -13.36
N LYS A 176 26.74 -9.52 -13.59
CA LYS A 176 26.91 -10.31 -14.83
C LYS A 176 26.45 -11.74 -14.58
N ILE A 177 25.57 -12.25 -15.45
CA ILE A 177 25.11 -13.65 -15.48
C ILE A 177 25.79 -14.40 -16.61
#